data_AF-A0A7X0RJ38-F1
#
_entry.id   AF-A0A7X0RJ38-F1
#
_cell.length_a   1.000
_cell.length_b   1.000
_cell.length_c   1.000
_cell.angle_alpha   90.00
_cell.angle_beta   90.00
_cell.angle_gamma   90.00
#
_symmetry.space_group_name_H-M   'P 1'
#
loop_
_entity.id
_entity.type
_entity.pdbx_description
1 polymer ?
#
loop_
_entity_poly.entity_id
_entity_poly.type
_entity_poly.pdbx_seq_one_letter_code
_entity_poly.pdbx_strand_id
1 'polypeptide(L)'
;MALLTGPATSDQGAVRPFRGADAVLAAQAARLPQPDQLCGPFAAAAALHAVLPDPPDVVEVARLAGTAIWPHDVAAWRPAGAPLDRTGWDVLPHAASAEDSGTDGTGLLGAIGPATGDRVVAVPASGPGWTADALGDLLGAVHEASYAVGVVANVRTGPLAAGDGAGGGPTWDVGHFVVLWGTAGPPGAPTHVAVADTYRELGEPGAPPGCRLVPLGALAAGLAAPPGRGLLLLVAPADAPATRALVEDAGLRVAPWRA
;
A
#
# COMPACT_ATOMS: atom_id res chain seq x y z
N MET A 1 -5.30 10.52 21.82
CA MET A 1 -4.05 9.87 21.38
C MET A 1 -3.69 8.81 22.42
N ALA A 2 -4.31 7.63 22.33
CA ALA A 2 -4.01 6.53 23.23
C ALA A 2 -3.03 5.58 22.52
N LEU A 3 -1.83 5.46 23.06
CA LEU A 3 -0.84 4.46 22.67
C LEU A 3 -1.38 3.06 23.02
N LEU A 4 -1.20 2.13 22.08
CA LEU A 4 -1.65 0.74 22.14
C LEU A 4 -0.98 0.00 23.31
N THR A 5 -1.78 -0.51 24.25
CA THR A 5 -1.36 -1.52 25.24
C THR A 5 -2.36 -2.67 25.26
N GLY A 6 -2.29 -3.54 24.26
CA GLY A 6 -2.85 -4.90 24.27
C GLY A 6 -1.69 -5.91 24.16
N PRO A 7 -1.84 -7.16 24.62
CA PRO A 7 -0.72 -8.08 24.75
C PRO A 7 -0.27 -8.58 23.38
N ALA A 8 0.66 -7.85 22.77
CA ALA A 8 1.48 -8.35 21.68
C ALA A 8 2.31 -9.53 22.22
N THR A 9 2.45 -10.58 21.43
CA THR A 9 3.61 -11.48 21.59
C THR A 9 4.85 -10.58 21.62
N SER A 10 5.71 -10.77 22.62
CA SER A 10 6.72 -9.81 23.08
C SER A 10 7.72 -9.30 22.03
N ASP A 11 7.73 -9.88 20.83
CA ASP A 11 8.73 -9.62 19.78
C ASP A 11 8.28 -8.62 18.71
N GLN A 12 6.99 -8.22 18.67
CA GLN A 12 6.51 -7.28 17.65
C GLN A 12 6.85 -5.82 17.97
N GLY A 13 7.04 -5.45 19.24
CA GLY A 13 7.31 -4.06 19.65
C GLY A 13 6.17 -3.08 19.33
N ALA A 14 6.34 -1.81 19.71
CA ALA A 14 5.40 -0.74 19.33
C ALA A 14 5.68 -0.27 17.89
N VAL A 15 4.63 0.11 17.15
CA VAL A 15 4.80 0.68 15.81
C VAL A 15 5.48 2.05 15.90
N ARG A 16 6.57 2.23 15.15
CA ARG A 16 7.15 3.53 14.81
C ARG A 16 6.45 4.00 13.52
N PRO A 17 5.56 5.01 13.57
CA PRO A 17 4.89 5.53 12.38
C PRO A 17 5.84 6.35 11.51
N PHE A 18 5.62 6.36 10.19
CA PHE A 18 6.28 7.31 9.30
C PHE A 18 5.74 8.73 9.52
N ARG A 19 6.51 9.75 9.09
CA ARG A 19 6.04 11.14 9.11
C ARG A 19 4.78 11.27 8.24
N GLY A 20 3.69 11.76 8.82
CA GLY A 20 2.40 11.93 8.15
C GLY A 20 1.44 10.75 8.27
N ALA A 21 1.82 9.66 8.96
CA ALA A 21 0.97 8.47 9.11
C ALA A 21 -0.41 8.76 9.70
N ASP A 22 -0.54 9.71 10.65
CA ASP A 22 -1.84 10.05 11.25
C ASP A 22 -2.85 10.56 10.20
N ALA A 23 -2.39 11.41 9.27
CA ALA A 23 -3.25 11.94 8.21
C ALA A 23 -3.65 10.84 7.21
N VAL A 24 -2.71 9.96 6.87
CA VAL A 24 -2.94 8.78 6.03
C VAL A 24 -3.98 7.85 6.65
N LEU A 25 -3.81 7.49 7.93
CA LEU A 25 -4.70 6.58 8.64
C LEU A 25 -6.10 7.18 8.84
N ALA A 26 -6.19 8.48 9.13
CA ALA A 26 -7.48 9.17 9.21
C ALA A 26 -8.21 9.16 7.87
N ALA A 27 -7.49 9.45 6.77
CA ALA A 27 -8.06 9.46 5.43
C ALA A 27 -8.50 8.08 4.96
N GLN A 28 -7.72 7.04 5.27
CA GLN A 28 -8.10 5.65 5.01
C GLN A 28 -9.36 5.29 5.81
N ALA A 29 -9.33 5.45 7.13
CA ALA A 29 -10.41 5.00 8.01
C ALA A 29 -11.77 5.62 7.66
N ALA A 30 -11.77 6.88 7.23
CA ALA A 30 -12.97 7.61 6.81
C ALA A 30 -13.61 7.06 5.53
N ARG A 31 -12.86 6.31 4.72
CA ARG A 31 -13.29 5.82 3.41
C ARG A 31 -13.39 4.29 3.33
N LEU A 32 -13.13 3.58 4.42
CA LEU A 32 -13.22 2.12 4.44
C LEU A 32 -14.69 1.61 4.46
N PRO A 33 -14.99 0.51 3.75
CA PRO A 33 -14.09 -0.23 2.85
C PRO A 33 -13.89 0.52 1.52
N GLN A 34 -12.85 0.16 0.76
CA GLN A 34 -12.73 0.67 -0.60
C GLN A 34 -13.94 0.33 -1.47
N PRO A 35 -14.24 1.13 -2.50
CA PRO A 35 -14.98 0.63 -3.65
C PRO A 35 -14.19 -0.49 -4.34
N ASP A 36 -14.89 -1.56 -4.72
CA ASP A 36 -14.31 -2.72 -5.38
C ASP A 36 -13.56 -2.33 -6.66
N GLN A 37 -12.47 -3.04 -6.94
CA GLN A 37 -11.55 -2.83 -8.07
C GLN A 37 -10.76 -1.50 -8.04
N LEU A 38 -10.89 -0.70 -6.97
CA LEU A 38 -10.17 0.58 -6.82
C LEU A 38 -9.03 0.55 -5.80
N CYS A 39 -8.40 -0.60 -5.51
CA CYS A 39 -7.35 -0.66 -4.47
C CYS A 39 -6.15 0.22 -4.70
N GLY A 40 -5.65 0.31 -5.94
CA GLY A 40 -4.56 1.22 -6.29
C GLY A 40 -4.93 2.68 -6.03
N PRO A 41 -6.00 3.21 -6.66
CA PRO A 41 -6.46 4.58 -6.44
C PRO A 41 -6.81 4.88 -4.98
N PHE A 42 -7.42 3.94 -4.26
CA PHE A 42 -7.76 4.09 -2.85
C PHE A 42 -6.49 4.24 -1.99
N ALA A 43 -5.55 3.31 -2.12
CA ALA A 43 -4.30 3.33 -1.36
C ALA A 43 -3.46 4.57 -1.69
N ALA A 44 -3.42 4.98 -2.96
CA ALA A 44 -2.74 6.20 -3.38
C ALA A 44 -3.39 7.46 -2.79
N ALA A 45 -4.72 7.61 -2.89
CA ALA A 45 -5.43 8.76 -2.33
C ALA A 45 -5.21 8.88 -0.81
N ALA A 46 -5.21 7.75 -0.09
CA ALA A 46 -4.88 7.73 1.34
C ALA A 46 -3.42 8.11 1.60
N ALA A 47 -2.46 7.50 0.89
CA ALA A 47 -1.02 7.76 1.08
C ALA A 47 -0.60 9.19 0.71
N LEU A 48 -1.29 9.82 -0.25
CA LEU A 48 -1.06 11.22 -0.62
C LEU A 48 -1.27 12.18 0.55
N HIS A 49 -2.10 11.85 1.54
CA HIS A 49 -2.26 12.66 2.76
C HIS A 49 -0.99 12.76 3.61
N ALA A 50 0.03 11.92 3.38
CA ALA A 50 1.34 12.09 4.02
C ALA A 50 2.05 13.39 3.57
N VAL A 51 1.79 13.82 2.33
CA VAL A 51 2.53 14.90 1.65
C VAL A 51 1.64 16.05 1.19
N LEU A 52 0.32 15.85 1.11
CA LEU A 52 -0.66 16.87 0.74
C LEU A 52 -1.75 16.99 1.81
N PRO A 53 -2.19 18.22 2.15
CA PRO A 53 -3.32 18.40 3.06
C PRO A 53 -4.67 18.02 2.43
N ASP A 54 -4.81 18.23 1.12
CA ASP A 54 -6.03 18.02 0.34
C ASP A 54 -5.68 17.36 -1.01
N PRO A 55 -5.54 16.03 -1.03
CA PRO A 55 -5.25 15.27 -2.24
C PRO A 55 -6.52 15.00 -3.08
N PRO A 56 -6.36 14.64 -4.36
CA PRO A 56 -7.47 14.21 -5.21
C PRO A 56 -8.23 13.02 -4.60
N ASP A 57 -9.51 12.88 -4.95
CA ASP A 57 -10.31 11.76 -4.51
C ASP A 57 -9.97 10.45 -5.25
N VAL A 58 -10.51 9.33 -4.75
CA VAL A 58 -10.26 7.99 -5.29
C VAL A 58 -10.68 7.86 -6.76
N VAL A 59 -11.78 8.49 -7.16
CA VAL A 59 -12.35 8.38 -8.50
C VAL A 59 -11.54 9.21 -9.49
N GLU A 60 -11.08 10.39 -9.09
CA GLU A 60 -10.17 11.22 -9.89
C GLU A 60 -8.85 10.48 -10.17
N VAL A 61 -8.25 9.89 -9.14
CA VAL A 61 -7.03 9.08 -9.29
C VAL A 61 -7.31 7.88 -10.20
N ALA A 62 -8.44 7.18 -10.02
CA ALA A 62 -8.82 6.02 -10.84
C ALA A 62 -8.97 6.39 -12.32
N ARG A 63 -9.65 7.50 -12.63
CA ARG A 63 -9.84 7.98 -14.00
C ARG A 63 -8.51 8.29 -14.68
N LEU A 64 -7.60 8.96 -13.97
CA LEU A 64 -6.28 9.31 -14.51
C LEU A 64 -5.35 8.09 -14.61
N ALA A 65 -5.51 7.10 -13.74
CA ALA A 65 -4.77 5.84 -13.77
C ALA A 65 -5.25 4.87 -14.85
N GLY A 66 -6.33 5.22 -15.56
CA GLY A 66 -6.92 4.35 -16.58
C GLY A 66 -7.61 3.12 -15.99
N THR A 67 -8.11 3.21 -14.76
CA THR A 67 -8.84 2.12 -14.11
C THR A 67 -10.05 1.70 -14.95
N ALA A 68 -10.21 0.40 -15.17
CA ALA A 68 -11.35 -0.17 -15.89
C ALA A 68 -12.14 -1.13 -14.99
N ILE A 69 -13.46 -1.07 -15.07
CA ILE A 69 -14.36 -1.82 -14.18
C ILE A 69 -14.90 -3.06 -14.88
N TRP A 70 -14.68 -4.23 -14.29
CA TRP A 70 -15.46 -5.42 -14.60
C TRP A 70 -16.85 -5.31 -13.94
N PRO A 71 -17.95 -5.25 -14.71
CA PRO A 71 -19.26 -4.89 -14.16
C PRO A 71 -19.91 -6.01 -13.32
N HIS A 72 -19.33 -7.21 -13.32
CA HIS A 72 -19.85 -8.36 -12.61
C HIS A 72 -19.19 -8.51 -11.24
N ASP A 73 -19.96 -8.99 -10.26
CA ASP A 73 -19.42 -9.33 -8.96
C ASP A 73 -18.60 -10.62 -9.03
N VAL A 74 -17.36 -10.56 -8.57
CA VAL A 74 -16.46 -11.71 -8.41
C VAL A 74 -16.08 -11.80 -6.94
N ALA A 75 -16.85 -12.55 -6.17
CA ALA A 75 -16.69 -12.63 -4.71
C ALA A 75 -15.27 -13.01 -4.24
N ALA A 76 -14.55 -13.83 -5.02
CA ALA A 76 -13.18 -14.22 -4.74
C ALA A 76 -12.15 -13.07 -4.84
N TRP A 77 -12.52 -11.90 -5.36
CA TRP A 77 -11.66 -10.71 -5.39
C TRP A 77 -11.66 -9.91 -4.09
N ARG A 78 -12.55 -10.25 -3.16
CA ARG A 78 -12.64 -9.64 -1.83
C ARG A 78 -12.25 -10.64 -0.73
N PRO A 79 -11.78 -10.13 0.43
CA PRO A 79 -11.72 -10.93 1.64
C PRO A 79 -13.09 -11.49 2.03
N ALA A 80 -13.09 -12.62 2.72
CA ALA A 80 -14.31 -13.22 3.23
C ALA A 80 -15.06 -12.23 4.16
N GLY A 81 -16.35 -12.03 3.89
CA GLY A 81 -17.21 -11.13 4.68
C GLY A 81 -17.18 -9.66 4.25
N ALA A 82 -16.26 -9.25 3.38
CA ALA A 82 -16.23 -7.88 2.87
C ALA A 82 -17.43 -7.64 1.91
N PRO A 83 -18.21 -6.56 2.12
CA PRO A 83 -19.33 -6.23 1.26
C PRO A 83 -18.84 -5.77 -0.12
N LEU A 84 -19.69 -5.93 -1.13
CA LEU A 84 -19.49 -5.31 -2.44
C LEU A 84 -19.83 -3.82 -2.36
N ASP A 85 -18.89 -2.96 -2.77
CA ASP A 85 -19.09 -1.52 -2.93
C ASP A 85 -18.79 -1.09 -4.38
N ARG A 86 -19.78 -0.50 -5.05
CA ARG A 86 -19.70 -0.06 -6.44
C ARG A 86 -19.61 1.46 -6.59
N THR A 87 -19.35 2.19 -5.50
CA THR A 87 -19.30 3.65 -5.52
C THR A 87 -18.26 4.13 -6.54
N GLY A 88 -18.69 4.99 -7.48
CA GLY A 88 -17.84 5.57 -8.53
C GLY A 88 -17.63 4.69 -9.78
N TRP A 89 -18.22 3.49 -9.84
CA TRP A 89 -18.14 2.63 -11.04
C TRP A 89 -18.81 3.27 -12.27
N ASP A 90 -19.83 4.09 -12.07
CA ASP A 90 -20.66 4.69 -13.12
C ASP A 90 -19.93 5.75 -13.97
N VAL A 91 -18.79 6.25 -13.50
CA VAL A 91 -17.96 7.24 -14.19
C VAL A 91 -16.65 6.68 -14.73
N LEU A 92 -16.42 5.37 -14.57
CA LEU A 92 -15.22 4.68 -15.04
C LEU A 92 -15.54 3.81 -16.25
N PRO A 93 -14.60 3.63 -17.18
CA PRO A 93 -14.80 2.75 -18.33
C PRO A 93 -14.98 1.31 -17.87
N HIS A 94 -15.79 0.53 -18.60
CA HIS A 94 -15.89 -0.90 -18.37
C HIS A 94 -14.72 -1.64 -19.02
N ALA A 95 -14.17 -2.62 -18.32
CA ALA A 95 -13.16 -3.53 -18.84
C ALA A 95 -13.78 -4.49 -19.87
N ALA A 96 -12.99 -4.86 -20.89
CA ALA A 96 -13.43 -5.82 -21.91
C ALA A 96 -13.44 -7.27 -21.38
N SER A 97 -12.60 -7.56 -20.40
CA SER A 97 -12.48 -8.84 -19.71
C SER A 97 -12.24 -8.64 -18.21
N ALA A 98 -12.28 -9.72 -17.44
CA ALA A 98 -11.98 -9.67 -16.01
C ALA A 98 -10.48 -9.40 -15.77
N GLU A 99 -9.62 -9.90 -16.66
CA GLU A 99 -8.17 -9.74 -16.63
C GLU A 99 -7.73 -8.30 -16.91
N ASP A 100 -8.51 -7.56 -17.70
CA ASP A 100 -8.26 -6.14 -18.02
C ASP A 100 -8.78 -5.17 -16.95
N SER A 101 -9.35 -5.68 -15.86
CA SER A 101 -10.01 -4.86 -14.85
C SER A 101 -9.09 -4.41 -13.71
N GLY A 102 -9.52 -3.36 -13.01
CA GLY A 102 -8.77 -2.74 -11.94
C GLY A 102 -7.78 -1.70 -12.45
N THR A 103 -6.70 -1.51 -11.68
CA THR A 103 -5.71 -0.47 -11.93
C THR A 103 -4.32 -1.07 -12.05
N ASP A 104 -3.65 -0.81 -13.17
CA ASP A 104 -2.25 -1.21 -13.36
C ASP A 104 -1.29 -0.31 -12.55
N GLY A 105 -0.16 -0.89 -12.12
CA GLY A 105 0.86 -0.16 -11.35
C GLY A 105 1.50 0.98 -12.14
N THR A 106 1.72 0.82 -13.44
CA THR A 106 2.26 1.86 -14.31
C THR A 106 1.22 2.94 -14.60
N GLY A 107 -0.05 2.55 -14.76
CA GLY A 107 -1.18 3.48 -14.83
C GLY A 107 -1.27 4.36 -13.59
N LEU A 108 -1.21 3.76 -12.40
CA LEU A 108 -1.22 4.49 -11.13
C LEU A 108 0.01 5.41 -10.99
N LEU A 109 1.21 4.92 -11.29
CA LEU A 109 2.44 5.72 -11.30
C LEU A 109 2.31 6.97 -12.20
N GLY A 110 1.76 6.80 -13.41
CA GLY A 110 1.56 7.88 -14.37
C GLY A 110 0.49 8.88 -13.96
N ALA A 111 -0.47 8.49 -13.11
CA ALA A 111 -1.58 9.33 -12.67
C ALA A 111 -1.22 10.31 -11.56
N ILE A 112 -0.25 9.98 -10.69
CA ILE A 112 0.02 10.77 -9.46
C ILE A 112 0.39 12.23 -9.77
N GLY A 113 1.29 12.47 -10.71
CA GLY A 113 1.68 13.83 -11.11
C GLY A 113 0.48 14.64 -11.58
N PRO A 114 -0.20 14.22 -12.66
CA PRO A 114 -1.40 14.89 -13.17
C PRO A 114 -2.51 15.09 -12.11
N ALA A 115 -2.80 14.07 -11.31
CA ALA A 115 -3.86 14.13 -10.29
C ALA A 115 -3.56 15.13 -9.17
N THR A 116 -2.28 15.43 -8.94
CA THR A 116 -1.85 16.38 -7.91
C THR A 116 -1.46 17.74 -8.47
N GLY A 117 -1.57 17.96 -9.79
CA GLY A 117 -1.06 19.16 -10.45
C GLY A 117 0.46 19.27 -10.30
N ASP A 118 1.16 18.14 -10.41
CA ASP A 118 2.61 17.97 -10.26
C ASP A 118 3.19 18.40 -8.90
N ARG A 119 2.34 18.50 -7.88
CA ARG A 119 2.77 18.76 -6.49
C ARG A 119 3.37 17.53 -5.81
N VAL A 120 3.18 16.34 -6.38
CA VAL A 120 3.73 15.08 -5.89
C VAL A 120 4.34 14.28 -7.04
N VAL A 121 5.49 13.68 -6.77
CA VAL A 121 6.17 12.71 -7.63
C VAL A 121 6.07 11.34 -6.99
N ALA A 122 5.69 10.34 -7.77
CA ALA A 122 5.79 8.94 -7.38
C ALA A 122 7.13 8.37 -7.85
N VAL A 123 7.96 7.95 -6.90
CA VAL A 123 9.23 7.25 -7.16
C VAL A 123 8.96 5.74 -7.06
N PRO A 124 9.02 5.00 -8.18
CA PRO A 124 8.80 3.56 -8.14
C PRO A 124 10.05 2.84 -7.61
N ALA A 125 9.83 1.82 -6.78
CA ALA A 125 10.85 0.86 -6.38
C ALA A 125 10.45 -0.53 -6.85
N SER A 126 11.35 -1.23 -7.54
CA SER A 126 11.15 -2.60 -8.01
C SER A 126 12.47 -3.36 -8.12
N GLY A 127 12.42 -4.68 -8.36
CA GLY A 127 13.60 -5.47 -8.67
C GLY A 127 13.53 -6.90 -8.12
N PRO A 128 14.47 -7.77 -8.53
CA PRO A 128 14.60 -9.11 -7.95
C PRO A 128 15.14 -9.09 -6.51
N GLY A 129 15.64 -7.94 -6.04
CA GLY A 129 16.27 -7.76 -4.73
C GLY A 129 15.30 -7.62 -3.55
N TRP A 130 14.02 -7.98 -3.72
CA TRP A 130 13.08 -7.93 -2.60
C TRP A 130 13.45 -8.98 -1.54
N THR A 131 14.09 -8.51 -0.48
CA THR A 131 14.40 -9.27 0.73
C THR A 131 13.86 -8.53 1.95
N ALA A 132 13.78 -9.22 3.09
CA ALA A 132 13.43 -8.57 4.35
C ALA A 132 14.44 -7.46 4.71
N ASP A 133 15.73 -7.70 4.46
CA ASP A 133 16.80 -6.73 4.74
C ASP A 133 16.68 -5.49 3.84
N ALA A 134 16.51 -5.66 2.52
CA ALA A 134 16.33 -4.53 1.60
C ALA A 134 15.10 -3.69 1.94
N LEU A 135 14.00 -4.32 2.37
CA LEU A 135 12.83 -3.59 2.88
C LEU A 135 13.13 -2.90 4.22
N GLY A 136 13.81 -3.57 5.14
CA GLY A 136 14.23 -3.00 6.42
C GLY A 136 15.09 -1.75 6.23
N ASP A 137 16.06 -1.82 5.33
CA ASP A 137 16.97 -0.72 4.98
C ASP A 137 16.20 0.44 4.34
N LEU A 138 15.34 0.18 3.34
CA LEU A 138 14.54 1.21 2.69
C LEU A 138 13.58 1.90 3.67
N LEU A 139 12.81 1.13 4.45
CA LEU A 139 11.84 1.68 5.40
C LEU A 139 12.54 2.36 6.59
N GLY A 140 13.72 1.88 6.98
CA GLY A 140 14.62 2.56 7.91
C GLY A 140 15.07 3.91 7.35
N ALA A 141 15.48 3.98 6.09
CA ALA A 141 15.86 5.24 5.46
C ALA A 141 14.69 6.22 5.32
N VAL A 142 13.48 5.72 5.05
CA VAL A 142 12.25 6.54 5.05
C VAL A 142 11.99 7.17 6.42
N HIS A 143 12.28 6.46 7.51
CA HIS A 143 12.17 7.01 8.87
C HIS A 143 13.16 8.13 9.16
N GLU A 144 14.36 8.04 8.61
CA GLU A 144 15.43 9.03 8.82
C GLU A 144 15.35 10.21 7.84
N ALA A 145 14.46 10.15 6.84
CA ALA A 145 14.19 11.25 5.94
C ALA A 145 13.65 12.48 6.71
N SER A 146 14.16 13.67 6.37
CA SER A 146 13.70 14.93 6.96
C SER A 146 12.33 15.39 6.44
N TYR A 147 11.82 14.74 5.39
CA TYR A 147 10.55 15.01 4.71
C TYR A 147 9.56 13.84 4.88
N ALA A 148 8.31 14.06 4.52
CA ALA A 148 7.27 13.02 4.59
C ALA A 148 7.27 12.18 3.31
N VAL A 149 6.98 10.89 3.44
CA VAL A 149 6.90 9.94 2.33
C VAL A 149 5.62 9.13 2.48
N GLY A 150 4.72 9.22 1.50
CA GLY A 150 3.61 8.28 1.38
C GLY A 150 4.12 6.98 0.75
N VAL A 151 3.82 5.82 1.34
CA VAL A 151 4.33 4.53 0.81
C VAL A 151 3.17 3.63 0.42
N VAL A 152 3.03 3.37 -0.87
CA VAL A 152 2.02 2.44 -1.42
C VAL A 152 2.73 1.17 -1.88
N ALA A 153 2.22 0.01 -1.50
CA ALA A 153 2.75 -1.28 -1.94
C ALA A 153 1.75 -1.99 -2.84
N ASN A 154 2.18 -2.46 -4.01
CA ASN A 154 1.46 -3.44 -4.81
C ASN A 154 2.00 -4.83 -4.47
N VAL A 155 1.16 -5.73 -3.97
CA VAL A 155 1.57 -7.02 -3.43
C VAL A 155 0.71 -8.15 -3.97
N ARG A 156 1.23 -9.37 -3.96
CA ARG A 156 0.43 -10.59 -3.99
C ARG A 156 0.01 -10.90 -2.55
N THR A 157 -1.29 -11.08 -2.29
CA THR A 157 -1.79 -11.19 -0.91
C THR A 157 -1.53 -12.54 -0.23
N GLY A 158 -1.36 -13.63 -0.99
CA GLY A 158 -1.12 -14.98 -0.43
C GLY A 158 0.08 -15.05 0.53
N PRO A 159 1.28 -14.58 0.15
CA PRO A 159 2.43 -14.53 1.05
C PRO A 159 2.20 -13.72 2.34
N LEU A 160 1.36 -12.67 2.28
CA LEU A 160 1.05 -11.84 3.46
C LEU A 160 0.10 -12.56 4.43
N ALA A 161 -0.76 -13.45 3.93
CA ALA A 161 -1.67 -14.25 4.75
C ALA A 161 -0.94 -15.42 5.46
N ALA A 162 0.12 -15.98 4.85
CA ALA A 162 0.85 -17.12 5.40
C ALA A 162 1.70 -16.79 6.65
N GLY A 163 1.88 -15.51 6.98
CA GLY A 163 2.67 -15.05 8.13
C GLY A 163 2.02 -15.25 9.49
N ASP A 164 0.75 -15.68 9.55
CA ASP A 164 -0.03 -15.79 10.79
C ASP A 164 0.17 -17.10 11.56
N GLY A 165 0.89 -18.09 11.01
CA GLY A 165 1.19 -19.37 11.69
C GLY A 165 -0.06 -20.15 12.13
N ALA A 166 -1.25 -19.71 11.73
CA ALA A 166 -2.53 -20.17 12.24
C ALA A 166 -3.43 -20.70 11.12
N GLY A 167 -2.85 -21.24 10.04
CA GLY A 167 -3.47 -22.25 9.16
C GLY A 167 -4.89 -22.01 8.64
N GLY A 168 -5.38 -20.77 8.65
CA GLY A 168 -6.80 -20.46 8.46
C GLY A 168 -7.12 -19.03 8.01
N GLY A 169 -6.11 -18.17 7.79
CA GLY A 169 -6.28 -16.90 7.10
C GLY A 169 -6.78 -17.10 5.67
N PRO A 170 -7.61 -16.18 5.13
CA PRO A 170 -8.41 -16.43 3.93
C PRO A 170 -7.56 -16.82 2.72
N THR A 171 -8.10 -17.70 1.88
CA THR A 171 -7.60 -18.12 0.55
C THR A 171 -7.51 -16.98 -0.48
N TRP A 172 -7.58 -15.74 -0.03
CA TRP A 172 -7.61 -14.54 -0.83
C TRP A 172 -6.20 -14.22 -1.31
N ASP A 173 -5.89 -14.75 -2.49
CA ASP A 173 -4.60 -14.59 -3.16
C ASP A 173 -4.77 -13.85 -4.49
N VAL A 174 -4.64 -12.52 -4.45
CA VAL A 174 -4.85 -11.61 -5.57
C VAL A 174 -3.72 -10.57 -5.62
N GLY A 175 -3.66 -9.81 -6.73
CA GLY A 175 -2.89 -8.57 -6.75
C GLY A 175 -3.64 -7.50 -5.97
N HIS A 176 -2.95 -6.79 -5.08
CA HIS A 176 -3.59 -5.82 -4.20
C HIS A 176 -2.68 -4.63 -3.89
N PHE A 177 -3.26 -3.45 -3.71
CA PHE A 177 -2.55 -2.29 -3.23
C PHE A 177 -2.89 -1.99 -1.77
N VAL A 178 -1.87 -1.71 -0.98
CA VAL A 178 -2.01 -1.34 0.44
C VAL A 178 -1.11 -0.14 0.77
N VAL A 179 -1.35 0.50 1.91
CA VAL A 179 -0.49 1.57 2.40
C VAL A 179 0.43 1.04 3.50
N LEU A 180 1.72 1.39 3.45
CA LEU A 180 2.67 1.13 4.53
C LEU A 180 2.80 2.41 5.35
N TRP A 181 2.50 2.34 6.65
CA TRP A 181 2.41 3.53 7.51
C TRP A 181 3.43 3.56 8.66
N GLY A 182 4.19 2.49 8.83
CA GLY A 182 5.26 2.43 9.82
C GLY A 182 5.93 1.07 9.86
N THR A 183 6.78 0.87 10.86
CA THR A 183 7.48 -0.39 11.12
C THR A 183 7.40 -0.76 12.60
N ALA A 184 7.51 -2.05 12.91
CA ALA A 184 7.55 -2.56 14.27
C ALA A 184 8.70 -3.56 14.44
N GLY A 185 9.18 -3.70 15.67
CA GLY A 185 10.29 -4.58 16.05
C GLY A 185 11.29 -3.89 16.99
N PRO A 186 12.43 -4.53 17.26
CA PRO A 186 13.52 -3.94 18.05
C PRO A 186 14.01 -2.59 17.47
N PRO A 187 14.47 -1.65 18.31
CA PRO A 187 15.07 -0.40 17.85
C PRO A 187 16.21 -0.65 16.86
N GLY A 188 16.12 -0.04 15.67
CA GLY A 188 17.13 -0.17 14.61
C GLY A 188 17.09 -1.47 13.81
N ALA A 189 16.20 -2.40 14.14
CA ALA A 189 16.06 -3.68 13.43
C ALA A 189 14.57 -4.06 13.31
N PRO A 190 13.79 -3.34 12.48
CA PRO A 190 12.38 -3.66 12.30
C PRO A 190 12.22 -5.09 11.74
N THR A 191 11.25 -5.81 12.26
CA THR A 191 10.92 -7.18 11.80
C THR A 191 9.57 -7.22 11.10
N HIS A 192 8.73 -6.20 11.31
CA HIS A 192 7.41 -6.06 10.75
C HIS A 192 7.21 -4.68 10.12
N VAL A 193 6.33 -4.65 9.13
CA VAL A 193 5.76 -3.42 8.58
C VAL A 193 4.33 -3.27 9.06
N ALA A 194 3.94 -2.04 9.37
CA ALA A 194 2.57 -1.72 9.69
C ALA A 194 1.83 -1.40 8.38
N VAL A 195 0.86 -2.25 8.05
CA VAL A 195 0.06 -2.18 6.82
C VAL A 195 -1.29 -1.59 7.16
N ALA A 196 -1.76 -0.69 6.33
CA ALA A 196 -3.12 -0.16 6.34
C ALA A 196 -3.78 -0.65 5.04
N ASP A 197 -4.67 -1.63 5.18
CA ASP A 197 -5.34 -2.32 4.09
C ASP A 197 -6.65 -1.62 3.72
N THR A 198 -7.12 -1.86 2.51
CA THR A 198 -8.33 -1.25 1.94
C THR A 198 -9.62 -1.96 2.39
N TYR A 199 -9.50 -3.05 3.14
CA TYR A 199 -10.60 -3.81 3.73
C TYR A 199 -10.50 -3.80 5.26
N ARG A 200 -11.59 -3.45 5.94
CA ARG A 200 -11.65 -3.40 7.41
C ARG A 200 -11.48 -4.79 8.02
N GLU A 201 -11.97 -5.80 7.32
CA GLU A 201 -12.04 -7.20 7.70
C GLU A 201 -10.66 -7.83 7.91
N LEU A 202 -9.61 -7.22 7.36
CA LEU A 202 -8.22 -7.68 7.48
C LEU A 202 -7.46 -6.99 8.62
N GLY A 203 -8.11 -6.14 9.39
CA GLY A 203 -7.49 -5.44 10.52
C GLY A 203 -7.33 -6.34 11.75
N GLU A 204 -6.26 -6.14 12.50
CA GLU A 204 -6.04 -6.80 13.79
C GLU A 204 -6.85 -6.12 14.91
N PRO A 205 -7.39 -6.89 15.87
CA PRO A 205 -8.06 -6.31 17.02
C PRO A 205 -7.18 -5.30 17.77
N GLY A 206 -7.71 -4.09 17.98
CA GLY A 206 -7.00 -3.01 18.67
C GLY A 206 -6.16 -2.10 17.76
N ALA A 207 -5.90 -2.49 16.51
CA ALA A 207 -5.30 -1.60 15.52
C ALA A 207 -6.37 -0.65 14.90
N PRO A 208 -5.96 0.43 14.21
CA PRO A 208 -6.88 1.23 13.39
C PRO A 208 -7.59 0.35 12.34
N PRO A 209 -8.79 0.73 11.86
CA PRO A 209 -9.55 -0.08 10.91
C PRO A 209 -8.73 -0.50 9.67
N GLY A 210 -8.76 -1.79 9.34
CA GLY A 210 -8.00 -2.37 8.22
C GLY A 210 -6.49 -2.45 8.43
N CYS A 211 -5.98 -2.09 9.62
CA CYS A 211 -4.54 -2.12 9.89
C CYS A 211 -4.09 -3.41 10.56
N ARG A 212 -2.92 -3.91 10.18
CA ARG A 212 -2.27 -5.09 10.78
C ARG A 212 -0.75 -5.01 10.68
N LEU A 213 -0.04 -5.83 11.44
CA LEU A 213 1.38 -6.05 11.25
C LEU A 213 1.65 -7.19 10.27
N VAL A 214 2.61 -6.99 9.38
CA VAL A 214 3.05 -8.00 8.40
C VAL A 214 4.56 -8.18 8.55
N PRO A 215 5.08 -9.42 8.68
CA PRO A 215 6.51 -9.67 8.69
C PRO A 215 7.18 -9.13 7.42
N LEU A 216 8.36 -8.50 7.53
CA LEU A 216 9.07 -7.95 6.37
C LEU A 216 9.36 -9.02 5.30
N GLY A 217 9.68 -10.25 5.72
CA GLY A 217 9.86 -11.37 4.80
C GLY A 217 8.59 -11.75 4.03
N ALA A 218 7.42 -11.64 4.65
CA ALA A 218 6.13 -11.89 3.99
C ALA A 218 5.80 -10.79 2.98
N LEU A 219 6.05 -9.52 3.33
CA LEU A 219 5.93 -8.40 2.38
C LEU A 219 6.89 -8.58 1.19
N ALA A 220 8.16 -8.91 1.45
CA ALA A 220 9.15 -9.17 0.41
C ALA A 220 8.70 -10.28 -0.55
N ALA A 221 8.19 -11.39 -0.02
CA ALA A 221 7.64 -12.47 -0.83
C ALA A 221 6.43 -12.03 -1.66
N GLY A 222 5.54 -11.19 -1.11
CA GLY A 222 4.40 -10.61 -1.83
C GLY A 222 4.81 -9.67 -2.96
N LEU A 223 5.90 -8.90 -2.78
CA LEU A 223 6.46 -8.02 -3.81
C LEU A 223 7.21 -8.78 -4.91
N ALA A 224 7.89 -9.87 -4.54
CA ALA A 224 8.66 -10.72 -5.45
C ALA A 224 7.80 -11.70 -6.26
N ALA A 225 6.58 -11.99 -5.80
CA ALA A 225 5.69 -12.95 -6.45
C ALA A 225 5.42 -12.57 -7.93
N PRO A 226 5.47 -13.54 -8.88
CA PRO A 226 5.20 -13.28 -10.29
C PRO A 226 3.88 -12.54 -10.52
N PRO A 227 3.81 -11.61 -11.49
CA PRO A 227 4.85 -11.24 -12.47
C PRO A 227 5.97 -10.34 -11.91
N GLY A 228 5.92 -10.01 -10.62
CA GLY A 228 6.78 -9.02 -9.96
C GLY A 228 6.00 -7.74 -9.70
N ARG A 229 6.20 -7.15 -8.51
CA ARG A 229 5.51 -5.95 -8.07
C ARG A 229 6.48 -4.96 -7.42
N GLY A 230 5.96 -3.95 -6.73
CA GLY A 230 6.81 -2.94 -6.13
C GLY A 230 6.10 -1.93 -5.26
N LEU A 231 6.86 -0.89 -4.91
CA LEU A 231 6.40 0.22 -4.08
C LEU A 231 6.34 1.51 -4.90
N LEU A 232 5.40 2.39 -4.56
CA LEU A 232 5.43 3.80 -4.94
C LEU A 232 5.72 4.63 -3.69
N LEU A 233 6.81 5.39 -3.73
CA LEU A 233 7.16 6.38 -2.72
C LEU A 233 6.69 7.75 -3.21
N LEU A 234 5.68 8.31 -2.55
CA LEU A 234 5.02 9.56 -2.90
C LEU A 234 5.68 10.71 -2.12
N VAL A 235 6.29 11.64 -2.84
CA VAL A 235 7.09 12.73 -2.25
C VAL A 235 6.88 14.04 -3.00
N ALA A 236 7.24 15.17 -2.36
CA ALA A 236 7.28 16.44 -3.08
C ALA A 236 8.37 16.40 -4.18
N PRO A 237 8.23 17.15 -5.28
CA PRO A 237 9.20 17.15 -6.38
C PRO A 237 10.65 17.45 -5.96
N ALA A 238 10.84 18.31 -4.96
CA ALA A 238 12.15 18.66 -4.44
C ALA A 238 12.88 17.48 -3.76
N ASP A 239 12.13 16.54 -3.20
CA ASP A 239 12.66 15.40 -2.44
C ASP A 239 12.87 14.16 -3.32
N ALA A 240 12.30 14.14 -4.54
CA ALA A 240 12.37 13.00 -5.45
C ALA A 240 13.79 12.49 -5.74
N PRO A 241 14.82 13.34 -5.97
CA PRO A 241 16.20 12.85 -6.15
C PRO A 241 16.74 12.11 -4.92
N ALA A 242 16.47 12.62 -3.71
CA ALA A 242 16.90 11.97 -2.48
C ALA A 242 16.16 10.64 -2.28
N THR A 243 14.86 10.59 -2.55
CA THR A 243 14.06 9.35 -2.46
C THR A 243 14.52 8.27 -3.44
N ARG A 244 14.95 8.66 -4.66
CA ARG A 244 15.56 7.73 -5.62
C ARG A 244 16.83 7.10 -5.09
N ALA A 245 17.70 7.91 -4.47
CA ALA A 245 18.91 7.41 -3.83
C ALA A 245 18.60 6.41 -2.72
N LEU A 246 17.56 6.65 -1.88
CA LEU A 246 17.15 5.69 -0.85
C LEU A 246 16.78 4.32 -1.43
N VAL A 247 16.08 4.31 -2.57
CA VAL A 247 15.70 3.07 -3.27
C VAL A 247 16.94 2.34 -3.79
N GLU A 248 17.89 3.07 -4.39
CA GLU A 248 19.12 2.50 -4.93
C GLU A 248 20.07 1.99 -3.84
N ASP A 249 20.21 2.74 -2.75
CA ASP A 249 21.04 2.37 -1.58
C ASP A 249 20.51 1.10 -0.89
N ALA A 250 19.20 0.87 -0.93
CA ALA A 250 18.58 -0.39 -0.49
C ALA A 250 18.77 -1.56 -1.48
N GLY A 251 19.52 -1.36 -2.57
CA GLY A 251 19.79 -2.37 -3.60
C GLY A 251 18.63 -2.64 -4.55
N LEU A 252 17.63 -1.75 -4.58
CA LEU A 252 16.46 -1.83 -5.45
C LEU A 252 16.64 -0.96 -6.70
N ARG A 253 15.74 -1.09 -7.67
CA ARG A 253 15.75 -0.29 -8.90
C ARG A 253 14.67 0.77 -8.88
N VAL A 254 15.04 1.98 -9.30
CA VAL A 254 14.11 3.07 -9.58
C VAL A 254 13.47 2.86 -10.94
N ALA A 255 12.56 1.90 -11.03
CA ALA A 255 11.85 1.56 -12.26
C ALA A 255 10.46 1.03 -11.94
N PRO A 256 9.46 1.27 -12.82
CA PRO A 256 8.18 0.58 -12.72
C PRO A 256 8.38 -0.94 -12.77
N TRP A 257 7.60 -1.68 -11.98
CA TRP A 257 7.48 -3.11 -12.18
C TRP A 257 6.61 -3.39 -13.41
N ARG A 258 6.85 -4.52 -14.07
CA ARG A 258 6.01 -4.95 -15.20
C ARG A 258 4.90 -5.83 -14.63
N ALA A 259 3.65 -5.42 -14.85
CA ALA A 259 2.49 -6.31 -14.69
C ALA A 259 2.43 -7.31 -15.85
#